data_AF-A0A2K9N7H7-F1
#
_entry.id   AF-A0A2K9N7H7-F1
#
_cell.length_a   1.000
_cell.length_b   1.000
_cell.length_c   1.000
_cell.angle_alpha   90.00
_cell.angle_beta   90.00
_cell.angle_gamma   90.00
#
_symmetry.space_group_name_H-M   'P 1'
#
loop_
_entity.id
_entity.type
_entity.pdbx_description
1 polymer ?
#
loop_
_entity_poly.entity_id
_entity_poly.type
_entity_poly.pdbx_seq_one_letter_code
_entity_poly.pdbx_strand_id
1 'polypeptide(L)'
;MTRTALSLRLFALYLGANGLILLLVPNLLLALLGLASTEEPWIRVLGIIVFNLALYYHAGADGVAFQRITVVTRVIVLVGFSGLVLAGLAPSLLILFGLVDFSGAIWTALAMRRDRAVSQNASP
;
A
#
# COMPACT_ATOMS: atom_id res chain seq x y z
N MET A 1 -12.84 -5.28 -21.32
CA MET A 1 -11.55 -4.94 -20.67
C MET A 1 -10.43 -5.03 -21.69
N THR A 2 -9.42 -4.16 -21.64
CA THR A 2 -8.25 -4.25 -22.52
C THR A 2 -7.33 -5.40 -22.07
N ARG A 3 -6.51 -5.93 -22.99
CA ARG A 3 -5.48 -6.94 -22.65
C ARG A 3 -4.51 -6.42 -21.59
N THR A 4 -4.15 -5.14 -21.67
CA THR A 4 -3.32 -4.45 -20.67
C THR A 4 -3.99 -4.43 -19.29
N ALA A 5 -5.26 -4.04 -19.20
CA ALA A 5 -5.97 -4.02 -17.91
C ALA A 5 -6.09 -5.42 -17.29
N LEU A 6 -6.32 -6.45 -18.10
CA LEU A 6 -6.34 -7.84 -17.62
C LEU A 6 -4.98 -8.24 -17.03
N SER A 7 -3.88 -7.95 -17.74
CA SER A 7 -2.51 -8.23 -17.26
C SER A 7 -2.24 -7.55 -15.91
N LEU A 8 -2.57 -6.25 -15.79
CA LEU A 8 -2.40 -5.50 -14.54
C LEU A 8 -3.23 -6.08 -13.39
N ARG A 9 -4.47 -6.52 -13.63
CA ARG A 9 -5.31 -7.12 -12.59
C ARG A 9 -4.80 -8.48 -12.12
N LEU A 10 -4.31 -9.33 -13.03
CA LEU A 10 -3.71 -10.61 -12.66
C LEU A 10 -2.43 -10.41 -11.85
N PHE A 11 -1.60 -9.45 -12.25
CA PHE A 11 -0.39 -9.11 -11.51
C PHE A 11 -0.72 -8.51 -10.12
N ALA A 12 -1.75 -7.66 -10.04
CA ALA A 12 -2.26 -7.15 -8.77
C ALA A 12 -2.72 -8.29 -7.85
N LEU A 13 -3.43 -9.30 -8.35
CA LEU A 13 -3.85 -10.45 -7.56
C LEU A 13 -2.65 -11.22 -7.00
N TYR A 14 -1.64 -11.47 -7.83
CA TYR A 14 -0.39 -12.11 -7.42
C TYR A 14 0.32 -11.31 -6.32
N LEU A 15 0.45 -9.99 -6.47
CA LEU A 15 1.06 -9.12 -5.46
C LEU A 15 0.22 -9.07 -4.18
N GLY A 16 -1.11 -9.02 -4.29
CA GLY A 16 -2.00 -8.98 -3.14
C GLY A 16 -1.86 -10.22 -2.27
N ALA A 17 -1.83 -11.40 -2.91
CA ALA A 17 -1.59 -12.67 -2.24
C ALA A 17 -0.22 -12.71 -1.55
N ASN A 18 0.85 -12.34 -2.26
CA ASN A 18 2.21 -12.31 -1.68
C ASN A 18 2.31 -11.31 -0.53
N GLY A 19 1.77 -10.11 -0.68
CA GLY A 19 1.78 -9.07 0.35
C GLY A 19 1.08 -9.53 1.62
N LEU A 20 -0.08 -10.18 1.51
CA LEU A 20 -0.80 -10.75 2.65
C LEU A 20 -0.04 -11.91 3.31
N ILE A 21 0.55 -12.82 2.52
CA ILE A 21 1.34 -13.94 3.06
C ILE A 21 2.57 -13.42 3.82
N LEU A 22 3.32 -12.48 3.24
CA LEU A 22 4.47 -11.85 3.89
C LEU A 22 4.09 -11.08 5.16
N LEU A 23 2.93 -10.41 5.15
CA LEU A 23 2.43 -9.67 6.30
C LEU A 23 1.99 -10.58 7.45
N LEU A 24 1.26 -11.67 7.16
CA LEU A 24 0.60 -12.49 8.17
C LEU A 24 1.43 -13.70 8.60
N VAL A 25 2.00 -14.43 7.63
CA VAL A 25 2.69 -15.71 7.83
C VAL A 25 3.98 -15.79 7.00
N PRO A 26 4.95 -14.87 7.18
CA PRO A 26 6.12 -14.75 6.31
C PRO A 26 6.95 -16.03 6.19
N ASN A 27 7.12 -16.75 7.32
CA ASN A 27 7.92 -17.96 7.35
C ASN A 27 7.33 -19.13 6.56
N LEU A 28 6.01 -19.10 6.24
CA LEU A 28 5.41 -20.07 5.31
C LEU A 28 5.99 -19.90 3.90
N LEU A 29 6.03 -18.65 3.41
CA LEU A 29 6.58 -18.35 2.09
C LEU A 29 8.08 -18.60 2.04
N LEU A 30 8.81 -18.18 3.08
CA LEU A 30 10.25 -18.43 3.16
C LEU A 30 10.58 -19.93 3.13
N ALA A 31 9.84 -20.76 3.89
CA ALA A 31 10.03 -22.20 3.88
C ALA A 31 9.74 -22.83 2.51
N LEU A 32 8.66 -22.41 1.84
CA LEU A 32 8.34 -22.88 0.47
C LEU A 32 9.44 -22.52 -0.54
N LEU A 33 10.17 -21.43 -0.30
CA LEU A 33 11.28 -20.97 -1.14
C LEU A 33 12.65 -21.53 -0.71
N GLY A 34 12.71 -22.35 0.35
CA GLY A 34 13.98 -22.87 0.88
C GLY A 34 14.85 -21.83 1.57
N LEU A 35 14.26 -20.73 2.06
CA LEU A 35 14.94 -19.65 2.78
C LEU A 35 14.84 -19.85 4.30
N ALA A 36 15.82 -19.31 5.02
CA ALA A 36 15.83 -19.34 6.49
C ALA A 36 14.66 -18.52 7.06
N SER A 37 14.08 -18.99 8.17
CA SER A 37 13.05 -18.25 8.89
C SER A 37 13.59 -16.96 9.49
N THR A 38 12.71 -15.97 9.67
CA THR A 38 13.05 -14.69 10.28
C THR A 38 12.02 -14.28 11.34
N GLU A 39 12.50 -13.53 12.33
CA GLU A 39 11.69 -12.84 13.34
C GLU A 39 11.76 -11.31 13.15
N GLU A 40 12.53 -10.84 12.18
CA GLU A 40 12.69 -9.42 11.90
C GLU A 40 11.37 -8.80 11.40
N PRO A 41 10.97 -7.62 11.89
CA PRO A 41 9.71 -6.99 11.53
C PRO A 41 9.64 -6.59 10.05
N TRP A 42 10.80 -6.42 9.41
CA TRP A 42 10.94 -5.86 8.07
C TRP A 42 10.28 -6.71 6.98
N ILE A 43 10.17 -8.03 7.16
CA ILE A 43 9.47 -8.88 6.19
C ILE A 43 7.97 -8.60 6.16
N ARG A 44 7.38 -8.26 7.31
CA ARG A 44 5.97 -7.89 7.41
C ARG A 44 5.73 -6.49 6.87
N VAL A 45 6.68 -5.57 7.10
CA VAL A 45 6.71 -4.24 6.46
C VAL A 45 6.75 -4.37 4.94
N LEU A 46 7.60 -5.26 4.40
CA LEU A 46 7.63 -5.57 2.97
C LEU A 46 6.28 -6.11 2.49
N GLY A 47 5.61 -6.96 3.28
CA GLY A 47 4.25 -7.43 2.99
C GLY A 47 3.24 -6.29 2.79
N ILE A 48 3.26 -5.26 3.65
CA ILE A 48 2.42 -4.05 3.51
C ILE A 48 2.74 -3.31 2.21
N ILE A 49 4.03 -3.15 1.89
CA ILE A 49 4.48 -2.44 0.67
C ILE A 49 4.05 -3.20 -0.58
N VAL A 50 4.26 -4.51 -0.62
CA VAL A 50 3.86 -5.39 -1.74
C VAL A 50 2.35 -5.41 -1.90
N PHE A 51 1.59 -5.43 -0.80
CA PHE A 51 0.14 -5.29 -0.85
C PHE A 51 -0.29 -3.93 -1.40
N ASN A 52 0.37 -2.84 -1.02
CA ASN A 52 0.11 -1.52 -1.59
C ASN A 52 0.42 -1.46 -3.10
N LEU A 53 1.46 -2.16 -3.58
CA LEU A 53 1.70 -2.31 -5.02
C LEU A 53 0.50 -2.97 -5.71
N ALA A 54 -0.07 -4.02 -5.13
CA ALA A 54 -1.28 -4.64 -5.67
C ALA A 54 -2.41 -3.62 -5.88
N LEU A 55 -2.62 -2.72 -4.92
CA LEU A 55 -3.61 -1.65 -5.02
C LEU A 55 -3.28 -0.64 -6.13
N TYR A 56 -2.00 -0.28 -6.31
CA TYR A 56 -1.58 0.57 -7.41
C TYR A 56 -1.82 -0.07 -8.78
N TYR A 57 -1.47 -1.35 -8.95
CA TYR A 57 -1.69 -2.07 -10.21
C TYR A 57 -3.19 -2.24 -10.50
N HIS A 58 -3.99 -2.54 -9.48
CA HIS A 58 -5.44 -2.62 -9.61
C HIS A 58 -6.06 -1.27 -10.01
N ALA A 59 -5.68 -0.20 -9.32
CA ALA A 59 -6.10 1.16 -9.63
C ALA A 59 -5.72 1.58 -11.06
N GLY A 60 -4.50 1.26 -11.49
CA GLY A 60 -4.03 1.52 -12.85
C GLY A 60 -4.84 0.76 -13.91
N ALA A 61 -5.25 -0.49 -13.63
CA ALA A 61 -6.11 -1.26 -14.52
C ALA A 61 -7.51 -0.63 -14.70
N ASP A 62 -7.98 0.08 -13.68
CA ASP A 62 -9.30 0.74 -13.65
C ASP A 62 -9.23 2.22 -14.11
N GLY A 63 -8.05 2.71 -14.51
CA GLY A 63 -7.85 4.10 -14.91
C GLY A 63 -7.96 5.10 -13.76
N VAL A 64 -7.84 4.63 -12.51
CA VAL A 64 -7.83 5.50 -11.34
C VAL A 64 -6.56 6.33 -11.35
N ALA A 65 -6.72 7.65 -11.19
CA ALA A 65 -5.58 8.57 -11.15
C ALA A 65 -4.61 8.22 -10.01
N PHE A 66 -3.30 8.18 -10.32
CA PHE A 66 -2.24 7.84 -9.37
C PHE A 66 -2.31 8.65 -8.05
N GLN A 67 -2.58 9.95 -8.17
CA GLN A 67 -2.79 10.86 -7.02
C GLN A 67 -3.93 10.44 -6.08
N ARG A 68 -4.99 9.76 -6.56
CA ARG A 68 -6.06 9.26 -5.69
C ARG A 68 -5.62 8.02 -4.92
N ILE A 69 -4.99 7.06 -5.61
CA ILE A 69 -4.62 5.79 -5.00
C ILE A 69 -3.46 5.95 -3.99
N THR A 70 -2.53 6.88 -4.22
CA THR A 70 -1.41 7.12 -3.29
C THR A 70 -1.88 7.62 -1.91
N VAL A 71 -2.97 8.39 -1.85
CA VAL A 71 -3.55 8.81 -0.56
C VAL A 71 -4.04 7.60 0.22
N VAL A 72 -4.77 6.69 -0.43
CA VAL A 72 -5.30 5.49 0.21
C VAL A 72 -4.18 4.56 0.69
N THR A 73 -3.18 4.29 -0.15
CA THR A 73 -2.08 3.38 0.20
C THR A 73 -1.23 3.90 1.35
N ARG A 74 -1.01 5.22 1.46
CA ARG A 74 -0.32 5.84 2.61
C ARG A 74 -1.12 5.76 3.91
N VAL A 75 -2.45 5.85 3.85
CA VAL A 75 -3.31 5.56 5.02
C VAL A 75 -3.15 4.10 5.45
N ILE A 76 -3.12 3.18 4.49
CA ILE A 76 -2.91 1.75 4.75
C ILE A 76 -1.54 1.50 5.41
N VAL A 77 -0.49 2.24 5.05
CA VAL A 77 0.82 2.14 5.74
C VAL A 77 0.69 2.46 7.22
N LEU A 78 0.05 3.58 7.59
CA LEU A 78 -0.15 3.93 8.99
C LEU A 78 -0.96 2.87 9.74
N VAL A 79 -2.05 2.38 9.14
CA VAL A 79 -2.89 1.33 9.73
C VAL A 79 -2.11 0.02 9.90
N GLY A 80 -1.36 -0.39 8.87
CA GLY A 80 -0.55 -1.62 8.89
C GLY A 80 0.56 -1.56 9.93
N PHE A 81 1.30 -0.44 10.00
CA PHE A 81 2.34 -0.24 11.01
C PHE A 81 1.77 -0.21 12.42
N SER A 82 0.65 0.50 12.63
CA SER A 82 -0.04 0.50 13.93
C SER A 82 -0.48 -0.90 14.32
N GLY A 83 -1.04 -1.67 13.39
CA GLY A 83 -1.44 -3.06 13.62
C GLY A 83 -0.26 -3.97 14.02
N LEU A 84 0.89 -3.84 13.34
CA LEU A 84 2.10 -4.59 13.70
C LEU A 84 2.62 -4.24 15.09
N VAL A 85 2.64 -2.96 15.45
CA VAL A 85 3.10 -2.51 16.76
C VAL A 85 2.15 -2.97 17.87
N LEU A 86 0.83 -2.85 17.67
CA LEU A 86 -0.17 -3.32 18.64
C LEU A 86 -0.16 -4.84 18.82
N ALA A 87 0.22 -5.58 17.78
CA ALA A 87 0.40 -7.04 17.86
C ALA A 87 1.75 -7.46 18.48
N GLY A 88 2.62 -6.53 18.87
CA GLY A 88 3.95 -6.82 19.40
C GLY A 88 4.94 -7.38 18.35
N LEU A 89 4.63 -7.22 17.06
CA LEU A 89 5.40 -7.76 15.94
C LEU A 89 6.42 -6.77 15.37
N ALA A 90 6.43 -5.53 15.85
CA ALA A 90 7.34 -4.49 15.37
C ALA A 90 7.57 -3.37 16.40
N PRO A 91 8.70 -2.64 16.33
CA PRO A 91 8.99 -1.54 17.24
C PRO A 91 8.09 -0.33 17.01
N SER A 92 7.79 0.40 18.08
CA SER A 92 6.94 1.61 18.06
C SER A 92 7.46 2.72 17.12
N LEU A 93 8.76 2.71 16.79
CA LEU A 93 9.37 3.60 15.79
C LEU A 93 8.66 3.56 14.43
N LEU A 94 8.06 2.42 14.03
CA LEU A 94 7.31 2.34 12.77
C LEU A 94 6.10 3.27 12.74
N ILE A 95 5.45 3.55 13.88
CA ILE A 95 4.32 4.49 13.92
C ILE A 95 4.79 5.89 13.51
N LEU A 96 6.00 6.31 13.90
CA LEU A 96 6.54 7.61 13.50
C LEU A 96 6.67 7.71 11.97
N PHE A 97 7.20 6.67 11.31
CA PHE A 97 7.26 6.61 9.85
C PHE A 97 5.86 6.66 9.22
N GLY A 98 4.91 5.90 9.78
CA GLY A 98 3.51 5.91 9.33
C GLY A 98 2.85 7.29 9.46
N LEU A 99 3.15 8.04 10.52
CA LEU A 99 2.63 9.39 10.74
C LEU A 99 3.18 10.40 9.73
N VAL A 100 4.47 10.29 9.38
CA VAL A 100 5.09 11.11 8.34
C VAL A 100 4.42 10.85 6.98
N ASP A 101 4.25 9.57 6.61
CA ASP A 101 3.58 9.17 5.38
C ASP A 101 2.13 9.65 5.32
N PHE A 102 1.39 9.49 6.43
CA PHE A 102 0.00 9.93 6.55
C PHE A 102 -0.14 11.46 6.44
N SER A 103 0.78 12.21 7.05
CA SER A 103 0.82 13.67 6.93
C SER A 103 1.01 14.09 5.46
N GLY A 104 1.89 13.39 4.74
CA GLY A 104 2.04 13.55 3.29
C GLY A 104 0.76 13.20 2.51
N ALA A 105 0.03 12.16 2.92
CA ALA A 105 -1.25 11.79 2.31
C ALA A 105 -2.32 12.87 2.50
N ILE A 106 -2.42 13.44 3.71
CA ILE A 106 -3.30 14.58 4.01
C ILE A 106 -2.96 15.76 3.09
N TRP A 107 -1.67 16.10 2.98
CA TRP A 107 -1.23 17.18 2.10
C TRP A 107 -1.70 16.94 0.66
N THR A 108 -1.43 15.76 0.09
CA THR A 108 -1.86 15.42 -1.27
C THR A 108 -3.37 15.52 -1.43
N ALA A 109 -4.15 15.02 -0.47
CA ALA A 109 -5.60 15.10 -0.51
C ALA A 109 -6.11 16.55 -0.48
N LEU A 110 -5.48 17.43 0.31
CA LEU A 110 -5.82 18.85 0.36
C LEU A 110 -5.45 19.57 -0.95
N ALA A 111 -4.28 19.28 -1.53
CA ALA A 111 -3.88 19.83 -2.82
C ALA A 111 -4.88 19.44 -3.93
N MET A 112 -5.25 18.17 -4.01
CA MET A 112 -6.25 17.69 -4.98
C MET A 112 -7.62 18.35 -4.81
N ARG A 113 -8.02 18.69 -3.59
CA ARG A 113 -9.27 19.42 -3.34
C ARG A 113 -9.19 20.86 -3.87
N ARG A 114 -8.05 21.52 -3.69
CA ARG A 114 -7.80 22.88 -4.21
C ARG A 114 -7.82 22.90 -5.74
N ASP A 115 -7.13 21.95 -6.39
CA ASP A 115 -7.10 21.88 -7.85
C ASP A 115 -8.49 21.70 -8.47
N ARG A 116 -9.31 20.83 -7.87
CA ARG A 116 -10.71 20.63 -8.32
C ARG A 116 -11.55 21.90 -8.20
N ALA A 117 -11.40 22.65 -7.11
CA ALA A 117 -12.13 23.90 -6.92
C ALA A 117 -11.73 24.95 -7.98
N VAL A 118 -10.44 25.02 -8.33
CA VAL A 118 -9.95 25.91 -9.39
C VAL A 118 -10.52 25.51 -10.76
N SER A 119 -10.51 24.21 -11.11
CA SER A 119 -11.06 23.76 -12.40
C SER A 119 -12.57 23.98 -12.53
N GLN A 120 -13.34 23.86 -11.43
CA GLN A 120 -14.78 24.15 -11.42
C GLN A 120 -15.08 25.64 -11.65
N ASN A 121 -14.30 26.52 -11.03
CA ASN A 121 -14.44 27.97 -11.20
C ASN A 121 -13.98 28.48 -12.59
N ALA A 122 -13.20 27.68 -13.32
CA ALA A 122 -12.68 28.02 -14.65
C ALA A 122 -13.55 27.51 -15.81
N SER A 123 -14.63 26.76 -15.53
CA SER A 123 -15.59 26.32 -16.55
C SER A 123 -16.72 27.36 -16.67
N PRO A 124 -16.91 28.00 -17.84
CA PRO A 124 -17.93 29.03 -18.06
C PRO A 124 -19.37 28.51 -17.99
#